data_AF-A0A366S562-F1
#
_entry.id   AF-A0A366S562-F1
#
_cell.length_a   1.000
_cell.length_b   1.000
_cell.length_c   1.000
_cell.angle_alpha   90.00
_cell.angle_beta   90.00
_cell.angle_gamma   90.00
#
_symmetry.space_group_name_H-M   'P 1'
#
loop_
_entity.id
_entity.type
_entity.pdbx_description
1 polymer ?
#
loop_
_entity_poly.entity_id
_entity_poly.type
_entity_poly.pdbx_seq_one_letter_code
_entity_poly.pdbx_strand_id
1 'polypeptide(L)'
;MTSAAQQATQNLLARAHSPDSANRIYSEKIQHRPLHLRPTSPPPATINARAARRKTRQDKKEKQKQRPKPLSSREKRNLGLHDIPKDGQKYHIYEPLSQLWLGYAQELLGNDIFTGGPSAAVKLASAEFHGAPIKVVRSHCPGRVGIQGIVVRDRKFVFEIITKKRGVKVVPKEGTIFLVEVSIKEEATSDEKGPQKQFACEILGDQMMLRAPDRANKKFKAHFLTNI
;
A
#
# COMPACT_ATOMS: atom_id res chain seq x y z
N MET A 1 66.22 -18.60 15.09
CA MET A 1 65.00 -19.33 14.67
C MET A 1 64.25 -18.43 13.68
N THR A 2 63.97 -18.89 12.46
CA THR A 2 63.26 -18.11 11.43
C THR A 2 61.81 -17.85 11.86
N SER A 3 61.28 -16.64 11.64
CA SER A 3 59.89 -16.35 12.01
C SER A 3 58.92 -17.13 11.12
N ALA A 4 57.72 -17.45 11.63
CA ALA A 4 56.70 -18.17 10.87
C ALA A 4 56.34 -17.47 9.55
N ALA A 5 56.38 -16.14 9.52
CA ALA A 5 56.15 -15.34 8.31
C ALA A 5 57.30 -15.49 7.29
N GLN A 6 58.55 -15.56 7.75
CA GLN A 6 59.71 -15.80 6.89
C GLN A 6 59.65 -17.18 6.23
N GLN A 7 59.27 -18.21 6.99
CA GLN A 7 59.07 -19.56 6.44
C GLN A 7 57.92 -19.60 5.43
N ALA A 8 56.78 -18.96 5.73
CA ALA A 8 55.63 -18.93 4.82
C ALA A 8 55.96 -18.27 3.48
N THR A 9 56.83 -17.26 3.49
CA THR A 9 57.17 -16.47 2.31
C THR A 9 58.21 -17.17 1.44
N GLN A 10 59.20 -17.82 2.06
CA GLN A 10 60.09 -18.74 1.34
C GLN A 10 59.32 -19.91 0.73
N ASN A 11 58.38 -20.50 1.46
CA ASN A 11 57.51 -21.56 0.94
C ASN A 11 56.64 -21.10 -0.24
N LEU A 12 56.17 -19.84 -0.24
CA LEU A 12 55.43 -19.25 -1.36
C LEU A 12 56.33 -19.05 -2.59
N LEU A 13 57.55 -18.54 -2.41
CA LEU A 13 58.49 -18.32 -3.50
C LEU A 13 58.95 -19.65 -4.13
N ALA A 14 59.20 -20.66 -3.29
CA ALA A 14 59.61 -21.99 -3.72
C ALA A 14 58.55 -22.71 -4.57
N ARG A 15 57.27 -22.31 -4.51
CA ARG A 15 56.22 -22.86 -5.39
C ARG A 15 56.28 -22.33 -6.82
N ALA A 16 56.88 -21.15 -7.03
CA ALA A 16 56.88 -20.47 -8.33
C ALA A 16 58.28 -20.36 -8.96
N HIS A 17 59.36 -20.53 -8.17
CA HIS A 17 60.72 -20.31 -8.62
C HIS A 17 61.65 -21.46 -8.18
N SER A 18 62.76 -21.63 -8.91
CA SER A 18 63.85 -22.52 -8.50
C SER A 18 64.42 -22.12 -7.14
N PRO A 19 64.99 -23.05 -6.36
CA PRO A 19 65.45 -22.76 -5.00
C PRO A 19 66.46 -21.60 -4.94
N ASP A 20 67.38 -21.53 -5.90
CA ASP A 20 68.37 -20.44 -5.98
C ASP A 20 67.72 -19.09 -6.27
N SER A 21 66.76 -19.05 -7.20
CA SER A 21 66.02 -17.83 -7.53
C SER A 21 65.13 -17.39 -6.38
N ALA A 22 64.48 -18.34 -5.69
CA ALA A 22 63.63 -18.06 -4.54
C ALA A 22 64.44 -17.46 -3.37
N ASN A 23 65.62 -18.02 -3.08
CA ASN A 23 66.53 -17.50 -2.05
C ASN A 23 67.05 -16.11 -2.39
N ARG A 24 67.46 -15.89 -3.65
CA ARG A 24 67.92 -14.58 -4.14
C ARG A 24 66.82 -13.51 -4.07
N ILE A 25 65.61 -13.83 -4.51
CA ILE A 25 64.47 -12.90 -4.46
C ILE A 25 64.09 -12.59 -3.00
N TYR A 26 64.14 -13.61 -2.14
CA TYR A 26 63.85 -13.44 -0.72
C TYR A 26 64.87 -12.49 -0.07
N SER A 27 66.17 -12.73 -0.25
CA SER A 27 67.23 -11.91 0.36
C SER A 27 67.28 -10.50 -0.21
N GLU A 28 67.23 -10.32 -1.53
CA GLU A 28 67.38 -9.00 -2.13
C GLU A 28 66.15 -8.11 -1.93
N LYS A 29 64.94 -8.69 -2.06
CA LYS A 29 63.72 -7.87 -2.26
C LYS A 29 62.73 -7.94 -1.11
N ILE A 30 62.72 -9.02 -0.34
CA ILE A 30 61.60 -9.34 0.57
C ILE A 30 62.04 -9.35 2.04
N GLN A 31 63.27 -9.73 2.38
CA GLN A 31 63.71 -9.99 3.76
C GLN A 31 63.49 -8.82 4.73
N HIS A 32 63.56 -7.58 4.24
CA HIS A 32 63.36 -6.35 5.02
C HIS A 32 62.00 -5.68 4.78
N ARG A 33 61.12 -6.27 3.96
CA ARG A 33 59.79 -5.74 3.70
C ARG A 33 58.76 -6.45 4.60
N PRO A 34 57.98 -5.71 5.40
CA PRO A 34 56.95 -6.32 6.24
C PRO A 34 55.84 -6.90 5.35
N LEU A 35 55.66 -8.22 5.42
CA LEU A 35 54.60 -8.92 4.71
C LEU A 35 53.41 -9.13 5.64
N HIS A 36 52.38 -8.32 5.42
CA HIS A 36 51.10 -8.39 6.12
C HIS A 36 50.26 -9.57 5.59
N LEU A 37 50.76 -10.79 5.78
CA LEU A 37 50.02 -12.01 5.49
C LEU A 37 48.98 -12.22 6.59
N ARG A 38 47.75 -11.79 6.32
CA ARG A 38 46.62 -12.19 7.14
C ARG A 38 46.24 -13.62 6.75
N PRO A 39 46.14 -14.57 7.69
CA PRO A 39 45.52 -15.86 7.39
C PRO A 39 44.18 -15.60 6.71
N THR A 40 43.92 -16.24 5.58
CA THR A 40 42.61 -16.17 4.92
C THR A 40 41.60 -17.01 5.69
N SER A 41 41.45 -16.74 6.99
CA SER A 41 40.36 -17.22 7.81
C SER A 41 40.28 -16.36 9.09
N PRO A 42 39.07 -16.13 9.63
CA PRO A 42 38.33 -17.18 10.31
C PRO A 42 37.60 -18.13 9.36
N PRO A 43 37.33 -19.37 9.81
CA PRO A 43 36.72 -20.43 9.00
C PRO A 43 35.41 -19.95 8.37
N PRO A 44 35.02 -20.53 7.23
CA PRO A 44 34.27 -19.81 6.22
C PRO A 44 32.78 -19.70 6.58
N ALA A 45 32.47 -18.77 7.48
CA ALA A 45 31.13 -18.18 7.59
C ALA A 45 30.67 -17.61 6.23
N THR A 46 31.60 -17.30 5.31
CA THR A 46 31.34 -16.87 3.94
C THR A 46 31.00 -18.01 2.97
N ILE A 47 31.57 -19.22 3.12
CA ILE A 47 31.13 -20.44 2.38
C ILE A 47 29.74 -20.86 2.90
N ASN A 48 29.55 -20.80 4.23
CA ASN A 48 28.25 -21.08 4.85
C ASN A 48 27.20 -20.02 4.53
N ALA A 49 27.53 -18.74 4.47
CA ALA A 49 26.59 -17.69 4.09
C ALA A 49 26.19 -17.79 2.62
N ARG A 50 27.13 -18.12 1.71
CA ARG A 50 26.80 -18.35 0.30
C ARG A 50 25.95 -19.60 0.11
N ALA A 51 26.28 -20.69 0.81
CA ALA A 51 25.52 -21.93 0.81
C ALA A 51 24.12 -21.73 1.44
N ALA A 52 24.00 -21.01 2.55
CA ALA A 52 22.73 -20.65 3.18
C ALA A 52 21.88 -19.76 2.28
N ARG A 53 22.46 -18.74 1.62
CA ARG A 53 21.78 -17.93 0.59
C ARG A 53 21.32 -18.77 -0.60
N ARG A 54 22.07 -19.80 -0.98
CA ARG A 54 21.69 -20.73 -2.06
C ARG A 54 20.54 -21.65 -1.61
N LYS A 55 20.64 -22.23 -0.42
CA LYS A 55 19.61 -23.09 0.19
C LYS A 55 18.29 -22.33 0.36
N THR A 56 18.31 -21.15 0.97
CA THR A 56 17.13 -20.28 1.09
C THR A 56 16.50 -19.92 -0.26
N ARG A 57 17.30 -19.68 -1.32
CA ARG A 57 16.78 -19.47 -2.68
C ARG A 57 16.15 -20.74 -3.26
N GLN A 58 16.75 -21.91 -3.03
CA GLN A 58 16.20 -23.21 -3.46
C GLN A 58 14.90 -23.52 -2.72
N ASP A 59 14.89 -23.43 -1.39
CA ASP A 59 13.70 -23.63 -0.55
C ASP A 59 12.57 -22.67 -0.97
N LYS A 60 12.89 -21.40 -1.27
CA LYS A 60 11.90 -20.43 -1.78
C LYS A 60 11.37 -20.83 -3.16
N LYS A 61 12.22 -21.36 -4.05
CA LYS A 61 11.81 -21.82 -5.39
C LYS A 61 10.95 -23.09 -5.30
N GLU A 62 11.28 -24.02 -4.41
CA GLU A 62 10.50 -25.24 -4.15
C GLU A 62 9.13 -24.90 -3.56
N LYS A 63 9.08 -24.01 -2.56
CA LYS A 63 7.82 -23.50 -2.00
C LYS A 63 6.98 -22.74 -3.04
N GLN A 64 7.60 -22.02 -3.97
CA GLN A 64 6.88 -21.36 -5.07
C GLN A 64 6.26 -22.35 -6.06
N LYS A 65 6.89 -23.51 -6.30
CA LYS A 65 6.34 -24.55 -7.19
C LYS A 65 5.10 -25.25 -6.61
N GLN A 66 4.97 -25.30 -5.28
CA GLN A 66 3.81 -25.90 -4.63
C GLN A 66 2.55 -25.05 -4.75
N ARG A 67 2.70 -23.74 -4.98
CA ARG A 67 1.56 -22.82 -5.14
C ARG A 67 1.20 -22.74 -6.62
N PRO A 68 -0.10 -22.73 -6.98
CA PRO A 68 -0.49 -22.46 -8.35
C PRO A 68 0.07 -21.09 -8.76
N LYS A 69 0.51 -20.99 -10.02
CA LYS A 69 1.03 -19.73 -10.56
C LYS A 69 -0.05 -18.66 -10.42
N PRO A 70 0.27 -17.47 -9.86
CA PRO A 70 -0.72 -16.41 -9.79
C PRO A 70 -1.12 -15.97 -11.20
N LEU A 71 -2.40 -15.66 -11.36
CA LEU A 71 -2.92 -15.14 -12.63
C LEU A 71 -2.16 -13.86 -13.03
N SER A 72 -1.69 -13.84 -14.26
CA SER A 72 -1.14 -12.66 -14.93
C SER A 72 -2.20 -11.56 -15.08
N SER A 73 -1.75 -10.34 -15.30
CA SER A 73 -2.65 -9.20 -15.56
C SER A 73 -3.49 -9.37 -16.82
N ARG A 74 -3.06 -10.20 -17.79
CA ARG A 74 -3.85 -10.51 -18.99
C ARG A 74 -4.94 -11.54 -18.66
N GLU A 75 -4.60 -12.60 -17.92
CA GLU A 75 -5.57 -13.61 -17.49
C GLU A 75 -6.66 -13.02 -16.60
N LYS A 76 -6.29 -12.14 -15.65
CA LYS A 76 -7.27 -11.44 -14.79
C LYS A 76 -8.25 -10.57 -15.57
N ARG A 77 -7.78 -9.89 -16.63
CA ARG A 77 -8.63 -9.09 -17.53
C ARG A 77 -9.55 -9.97 -18.37
N ASN A 78 -9.01 -11.06 -18.93
CA ASN A 78 -9.82 -12.01 -19.71
C ASN A 78 -10.92 -12.67 -18.85
N LEU A 79 -10.65 -12.94 -17.58
CA LEU A 79 -11.64 -13.46 -16.63
C LEU A 79 -12.61 -12.40 -16.10
N GLY A 80 -12.41 -11.11 -16.42
CA GLY A 80 -13.26 -10.03 -15.90
C GLY A 80 -13.26 -9.93 -14.38
N LEU A 81 -12.18 -10.35 -13.70
CA LEU A 81 -12.14 -10.49 -12.23
C LEU A 81 -12.44 -9.19 -11.47
N HIS A 82 -12.26 -8.05 -12.14
CA HIS A 82 -12.48 -6.73 -11.58
C HIS A 82 -13.77 -6.08 -12.04
N ASP A 83 -14.49 -6.70 -12.97
CA ASP A 83 -15.70 -6.14 -13.55
C ASP A 83 -16.90 -6.56 -12.71
N ILE A 84 -17.88 -5.66 -12.58
CA ILE A 84 -19.14 -5.96 -11.89
C ILE A 84 -20.09 -6.55 -12.95
N PRO A 85 -20.53 -7.82 -12.81
CA PRO A 85 -21.48 -8.42 -13.75
C PRO A 85 -22.75 -7.58 -13.86
N LYS A 86 -23.38 -7.55 -15.03
CA LYS A 86 -24.58 -6.74 -15.28
C LYS A 86 -25.70 -7.01 -14.27
N ASP A 87 -25.88 -8.26 -13.87
CA ASP A 87 -26.87 -8.65 -12.85
C ASP A 87 -26.62 -8.03 -11.49
N GLY A 88 -25.35 -7.79 -11.15
CA GLY A 88 -24.92 -7.10 -9.95
C GLY A 88 -25.00 -5.58 -10.05
N GLN A 89 -25.25 -4.99 -11.23
CA GLN A 89 -25.34 -3.53 -11.41
C GLN A 89 -26.75 -2.98 -11.14
N LYS A 90 -27.47 -3.58 -10.19
CA LYS A 90 -28.82 -3.14 -9.79
C LYS A 90 -28.74 -2.37 -8.48
N TYR A 91 -29.35 -1.19 -8.44
CA TYR A 91 -29.28 -0.30 -7.28
C TYR A 91 -29.75 -0.95 -5.97
N HIS A 92 -30.88 -1.67 -6.00
CA HIS A 92 -31.48 -2.31 -4.83
C HIS A 92 -30.55 -3.32 -4.13
N ILE A 93 -29.60 -3.93 -4.86
CA ILE A 93 -28.64 -4.87 -4.28
C ILE A 93 -27.73 -4.16 -3.26
N TYR A 94 -27.47 -2.87 -3.46
CA TYR A 94 -26.57 -2.08 -2.62
C TYR A 94 -27.29 -1.27 -1.53
N GLU A 95 -28.62 -1.25 -1.51
CA GLU A 95 -29.38 -0.53 -0.47
C GLU A 95 -29.07 -1.04 0.95
N PRO A 96 -29.03 -2.36 1.23
CA PRO A 96 -28.64 -2.86 2.55
C PRO A 96 -27.21 -2.47 2.92
N LEU A 97 -26.31 -2.43 1.94
CA LEU A 97 -24.92 -1.99 2.16
C LEU A 97 -24.86 -0.50 2.55
N SER A 98 -25.73 0.33 1.96
CA SER A 98 -25.85 1.73 2.34
C SER A 98 -26.43 1.93 3.74
N GLN A 99 -27.40 1.11 4.14
CA GLN A 99 -27.93 1.13 5.51
C GLN A 99 -26.86 0.75 6.53
N LEU A 100 -26.06 -0.28 6.24
CA LEU A 100 -24.92 -0.68 7.08
C LEU A 100 -23.90 0.47 7.20
N TRP A 101 -23.57 1.11 6.07
CA TRP A 101 -22.64 2.22 6.07
C TRP A 101 -23.15 3.43 6.87
N LEU A 102 -24.45 3.73 6.80
CA LEU A 102 -25.05 4.80 7.61
C LEU A 102 -24.94 4.51 9.11
N GLY A 103 -25.20 3.27 9.54
CA GLY A 103 -24.98 2.86 10.93
C GLY A 103 -23.52 3.00 11.35
N TYR A 104 -22.59 2.51 10.52
CA TYR A 104 -21.15 2.69 10.73
C TYR A 104 -20.76 4.17 10.86
N ALA A 105 -21.28 5.05 10.00
CA ALA A 105 -20.97 6.48 10.02
C ALA A 105 -21.50 7.15 11.30
N GLN A 106 -22.70 6.76 11.75
CA GLN A 106 -23.26 7.23 13.02
C GLN A 106 -22.39 6.82 14.21
N GLU A 107 -21.97 5.56 14.29
CA GLU A 107 -21.10 5.07 15.37
C GLU A 107 -19.71 5.72 15.32
N LEU A 108 -19.13 5.87 14.12
CA LEU A 108 -17.82 6.47 13.92
C LEU A 108 -17.80 7.94 14.38
N LEU A 109 -18.80 8.71 13.95
CA LEU A 109 -18.91 10.12 14.29
C LEU A 109 -19.29 10.29 15.77
N GLY A 110 -20.19 9.45 16.29
CA GLY A 110 -20.70 9.58 17.66
C GLY A 110 -21.23 11.00 17.89
N ASN A 111 -20.78 11.66 18.96
CA ASN A 111 -21.18 13.03 19.27
C ASN A 111 -20.70 14.07 18.23
N ASP A 112 -19.67 13.75 17.44
CA ASP A 112 -19.16 14.66 16.41
C ASP A 112 -20.16 14.87 15.26
N ILE A 113 -21.21 14.04 15.17
CA ILE A 113 -22.28 14.21 14.19
C ILE A 113 -23.13 15.47 14.46
N PHE A 114 -23.17 15.95 15.72
CA PHE A 114 -23.94 17.12 16.12
C PHE A 114 -23.13 18.41 16.10
N THR A 115 -21.83 18.31 16.36
CA THR A 115 -20.91 19.46 16.43
C THR A 115 -20.16 19.69 15.13
N GLY A 116 -19.86 18.62 14.39
CA GLY A 116 -19.02 18.65 13.21
C GLY A 116 -17.57 19.05 13.50
N GLY A 117 -16.98 19.79 12.56
CA GLY A 117 -15.64 20.36 12.72
C GLY A 117 -14.48 19.38 12.48
N PRO A 118 -13.26 19.74 12.95
CA PRO A 118 -12.04 19.00 12.61
C PRO A 118 -12.03 17.54 13.09
N SER A 119 -12.65 17.24 14.24
CA SER A 119 -12.73 15.87 14.76
C SER A 119 -13.51 14.95 13.82
N ALA A 120 -14.71 15.37 13.41
CA ALA A 120 -15.52 14.68 12.42
C ALA A 120 -14.76 14.52 11.09
N ALA A 121 -14.09 15.59 10.63
CA ALA A 121 -13.35 15.57 9.37
C ALA A 121 -12.19 14.56 9.37
N VAL A 122 -11.43 14.45 10.47
CA VAL A 122 -10.34 13.48 10.59
C VAL A 122 -10.86 12.04 10.58
N LYS A 123 -11.95 11.78 11.30
CA LYS A 123 -12.60 10.47 11.32
C LYS A 123 -13.06 10.06 9.91
N LEU A 124 -13.76 10.94 9.22
CA LEU A 124 -14.24 10.70 7.85
C LEU A 124 -13.11 10.59 6.84
N ALA A 125 -12.01 11.34 6.97
CA ALA A 125 -10.85 11.21 6.10
C ALA A 125 -10.21 9.81 6.15
N SER A 126 -10.24 9.18 7.32
CA SER A 126 -9.75 7.82 7.54
C SER A 126 -10.77 6.72 7.25
N ALA A 127 -12.05 7.08 7.06
CA ALA A 127 -13.15 6.13 6.94
C ALA A 127 -13.15 5.34 5.63
N GLU A 128 -13.84 4.20 5.67
CA GLU A 128 -14.21 3.41 4.50
C GLU A 128 -15.44 4.05 3.83
N PHE A 129 -15.46 4.16 2.50
CA PHE A 129 -16.60 4.70 1.76
C PHE A 129 -17.34 3.66 0.92
N HIS A 130 -17.01 2.37 1.03
CA HIS A 130 -17.80 1.31 0.40
C HIS A 130 -19.20 1.27 1.02
N GLY A 131 -20.24 1.42 0.21
CA GLY A 131 -21.62 1.55 0.69
C GLY A 131 -22.06 2.98 0.99
N ALA A 132 -21.16 3.97 0.94
CA ALA A 132 -21.55 5.34 1.27
C ALA A 132 -22.53 5.92 0.22
N PRO A 133 -23.67 6.49 0.64
CA PRO A 133 -24.50 7.29 -0.23
C PRO A 133 -23.81 8.64 -0.48
N ILE A 134 -23.47 8.92 -1.74
CA ILE A 134 -22.75 10.13 -2.12
C ILE A 134 -23.43 10.86 -3.27
N LYS A 135 -23.21 12.18 -3.31
CA LYS A 135 -23.63 13.06 -4.40
C LYS A 135 -22.46 13.91 -4.88
N VAL A 136 -22.27 14.02 -6.18
CA VAL A 136 -21.29 14.95 -6.76
C VAL A 136 -21.87 16.36 -6.75
N VAL A 137 -21.30 17.25 -5.93
CA VAL A 137 -21.75 18.65 -5.82
C VAL A 137 -20.95 19.56 -6.74
N ARG A 138 -19.64 19.31 -6.85
CA ARG A 138 -18.76 20.06 -7.75
C ARG A 138 -17.84 19.10 -8.48
N SER A 139 -17.58 19.38 -9.75
CA SER A 139 -16.56 18.67 -10.52
C SER A 139 -16.01 19.61 -11.59
N HIS A 140 -14.73 19.46 -11.94
CA HIS A 140 -14.14 20.13 -13.09
C HIS A 140 -14.89 19.81 -14.40
N CYS A 141 -15.53 18.63 -14.48
CA CYS A 141 -16.40 18.26 -15.59
C CYS A 141 -17.87 18.49 -15.20
N PRO A 142 -18.56 19.52 -15.75
CA PRO A 142 -19.93 19.86 -15.36
C PRO A 142 -20.93 18.72 -15.55
N GLY A 143 -20.73 17.85 -16.55
CA GLY A 143 -21.60 16.70 -16.80
C GLY A 143 -21.60 15.63 -15.71
N ARG A 144 -20.68 15.69 -14.74
CA ARG A 144 -20.63 14.79 -13.57
C ARG A 144 -21.38 15.35 -12.36
N VAL A 145 -21.65 16.65 -12.34
CA VAL A 145 -22.36 17.30 -11.24
C VAL A 145 -23.79 16.74 -11.16
N GLY A 146 -24.25 16.45 -9.93
CA GLY A 146 -25.55 15.85 -9.69
C GLY A 146 -25.61 14.34 -9.82
N ILE A 147 -24.51 13.64 -10.16
CA ILE A 147 -24.45 12.19 -10.03
C ILE A 147 -24.64 11.84 -8.55
N GLN A 148 -25.68 11.08 -8.25
CA GLN A 148 -26.01 10.61 -6.91
C GLN A 148 -26.21 9.09 -6.92
N GLY A 149 -25.69 8.44 -5.88
CA GLY A 149 -25.82 6.99 -5.73
C GLY A 149 -25.00 6.44 -4.59
N ILE A 150 -24.82 5.13 -4.59
CA ILE A 150 -24.08 4.40 -3.55
C ILE A 150 -22.70 4.04 -4.10
N VAL A 151 -21.64 4.23 -3.32
CA VAL A 151 -20.30 3.79 -3.70
C VAL A 151 -20.22 2.27 -3.64
N VAL A 152 -20.05 1.65 -4.80
CA VAL A 152 -19.81 0.21 -4.91
C VAL A 152 -18.35 -0.12 -4.63
N ARG A 153 -17.43 0.73 -5.12
CA ARG A 153 -15.99 0.51 -4.98
C ARG A 153 -15.23 1.80 -4.76
N ASP A 154 -14.40 1.80 -3.73
CA ASP A 154 -13.42 2.83 -3.45
C ASP A 154 -12.05 2.42 -4.01
N ARG A 155 -11.72 2.92 -5.20
CA ARG A 155 -10.39 2.74 -5.79
C ARG A 155 -9.52 3.96 -5.47
N LYS A 156 -8.21 3.80 -5.71
CA LYS A 156 -7.22 4.86 -5.48
C LYS A 156 -7.63 6.21 -6.08
N PHE A 157 -8.05 6.26 -7.34
CA PHE A 157 -8.31 7.52 -8.04
C PHE A 157 -9.77 7.77 -8.40
N VAL A 158 -10.63 6.77 -8.23
CA VAL A 158 -12.02 6.82 -8.70
C VAL A 158 -12.95 6.21 -7.66
N PHE A 159 -14.18 6.72 -7.61
CA PHE A 159 -15.30 6.03 -7.02
C PHE A 159 -16.15 5.37 -8.11
N GLU A 160 -16.52 4.12 -7.90
CA GLU A 160 -17.55 3.45 -8.70
C GLU A 160 -18.87 3.62 -7.97
N ILE A 161 -19.81 4.36 -8.57
CA ILE A 161 -21.07 4.76 -7.95
C ILE A 161 -22.22 4.09 -8.70
N ILE A 162 -23.04 3.31 -8.01
CA ILE A 162 -24.29 2.79 -8.59
C ILE A 162 -25.38 3.86 -8.48
N THR A 163 -25.90 4.27 -9.63
CA THR A 163 -26.99 5.26 -9.70
C THR A 163 -28.33 4.55 -9.89
N LYS A 164 -29.43 5.16 -9.42
CA LYS A 164 -30.78 4.58 -9.57
C LYS A 164 -31.20 4.38 -11.04
N LYS A 165 -30.78 5.29 -11.93
CA LYS A 165 -31.25 5.32 -13.34
C LYS A 165 -30.22 4.85 -14.37
N ARG A 166 -28.92 5.08 -14.13
CA ARG A 166 -27.89 5.00 -15.17
C ARG A 166 -26.82 3.92 -14.92
N GLY A 167 -27.12 2.97 -14.04
CA GLY A 167 -26.19 1.90 -13.65
C GLY A 167 -24.95 2.43 -12.94
N VAL A 168 -23.85 1.68 -13.02
CA VAL A 168 -22.57 2.02 -12.38
C VAL A 168 -21.86 3.13 -13.18
N LYS A 169 -21.42 4.16 -12.47
CA LYS A 169 -20.64 5.29 -13.01
C LYS A 169 -19.29 5.34 -12.32
N VAL A 170 -18.23 5.44 -13.12
CA VAL A 170 -16.87 5.64 -12.61
C VAL A 170 -16.59 7.13 -12.57
N VAL A 171 -16.47 7.69 -11.37
CA VAL A 171 -16.25 9.12 -11.14
C VAL A 171 -14.82 9.33 -10.61
N PRO A 172 -13.97 10.08 -11.34
CA PRO A 172 -12.67 10.49 -10.83
C PRO A 172 -12.78 11.33 -9.56
N LYS A 173 -11.90 11.08 -8.60
CA LYS A 173 -11.84 11.87 -7.37
C LYS A 173 -11.15 13.22 -7.62
N GLU A 174 -10.20 13.24 -8.54
CA GLU A 174 -9.53 14.47 -8.96
C GLU A 174 -10.52 15.54 -9.43
N GLY A 175 -10.36 16.75 -8.90
CA GLY A 175 -11.16 17.93 -9.21
C GLY A 175 -12.64 17.75 -8.91
N THR A 176 -13.01 16.86 -7.99
CA THR A 176 -14.41 16.52 -7.68
C THR A 176 -14.66 16.59 -6.17
N ILE A 177 -15.77 17.23 -5.79
CA ILE A 177 -16.25 17.34 -4.40
C ILE A 177 -17.50 16.48 -4.25
N PHE A 178 -17.45 15.56 -3.28
CA PHE A 178 -18.53 14.64 -2.97
C PHE A 178 -19.21 15.05 -1.67
N LEU A 179 -20.53 15.14 -1.70
CA LEU A 179 -21.35 15.32 -0.50
C LEU A 179 -21.76 13.97 0.04
N VAL A 180 -21.60 13.80 1.34
CA VAL A 180 -22.05 12.65 2.12
C VAL A 180 -23.05 13.13 3.15
N GLU A 181 -24.22 12.52 3.15
CA GLU A 181 -25.31 12.84 4.06
C GLU A 181 -25.57 11.64 4.97
N VAL A 182 -25.57 11.90 6.28
CA VAL A 182 -25.86 10.91 7.32
C VAL A 182 -27.09 11.39 8.07
N SER A 183 -28.17 10.63 7.99
CA SER A 183 -29.38 10.88 8.78
C SER A 183 -29.07 10.67 10.27
N ILE A 184 -29.51 11.59 11.13
CA ILE A 184 -29.38 11.43 12.58
C ILE A 184 -30.67 10.80 13.09
N LYS A 185 -30.55 9.67 13.81
CA LYS A 185 -31.68 9.09 14.54
C LYS A 185 -31.64 9.67 15.95
N GLU A 186 -32.47 10.66 16.23
CA GLU A 186 -32.74 11.03 17.62
C GLU A 186 -33.60 9.91 18.23
N GLU A 187 -33.24 9.43 19.43
CA GLU A 187 -34.13 8.55 20.18
C GLU A 187 -35.43 9.30 20.42
N ALA A 188 -36.52 8.78 19.88
CA ALA A 188 -37.82 9.41 19.91
C ALA A 188 -38.35 9.53 21.35
N THR A 189 -38.03 10.63 22.02
CA THR A 189 -38.92 11.23 23.00
C THR A 189 -39.71 12.32 22.26
N SER A 190 -41.02 12.09 22.13
CA SER A 190 -42.07 12.96 21.58
C SER A 190 -42.37 12.90 20.08
N ASP A 191 -43.65 12.61 19.82
CA ASP A 191 -44.35 12.53 18.53
C ASP A 191 -44.45 13.87 17.78
N GLU A 192 -43.32 14.52 17.49
CA GLU A 192 -43.31 15.68 16.59
C GLU A 192 -42.54 15.34 15.30
N LYS A 193 -43.26 15.38 14.17
CA LYS A 193 -42.71 15.28 12.81
C LYS A 193 -41.93 16.55 12.45
N GLY A 194 -40.87 16.84 13.22
CA GLY A 194 -39.88 17.85 12.87
C GLY A 194 -38.99 17.38 11.71
N PRO A 195 -38.30 18.30 11.02
CA PRO A 195 -37.34 17.94 9.97
C PRO A 195 -36.23 17.06 10.58
N GLN A 196 -36.06 15.85 10.04
CA GLN A 196 -34.96 14.96 10.42
C GLN A 196 -33.63 15.71 10.27
N LYS A 197 -32.91 15.88 11.38
CA LYS A 197 -31.59 16.51 11.37
C LYS A 197 -30.63 15.62 10.57
N GLN A 198 -29.94 16.22 9.61
CA GLN A 198 -28.98 15.52 8.76
C GLN A 198 -27.60 16.13 8.95
N PHE A 199 -26.61 15.27 9.16
CA PHE A 199 -25.21 15.67 9.09
C PHE A 199 -24.75 15.56 7.65
N ALA A 200 -24.24 16.67 7.11
CA ALA A 200 -23.76 16.76 5.75
C ALA A 200 -22.27 17.12 5.76
N CYS A 201 -21.46 16.37 5.03
CA CYS A 201 -20.03 16.60 4.91
C CYS A 201 -19.60 16.61 3.44
N GLU A 202 -18.88 17.65 3.05
CA GLU A 202 -18.22 17.72 1.75
C GLU A 202 -16.82 17.12 1.84
N ILE A 203 -16.55 16.18 0.94
CA ILE A 203 -15.30 15.45 0.83
C ILE A 203 -14.60 15.92 -0.44
N LEU A 204 -13.40 16.49 -0.25
CA LEU A 204 -12.51 16.88 -1.33
C LEU A 204 -11.87 15.62 -1.94
N GLY A 205 -12.25 15.29 -3.18
CA GLY A 205 -11.79 14.07 -3.84
C GLY A 205 -10.27 14.03 -4.06
N ASP A 206 -9.61 15.17 -4.27
CA ASP A 206 -8.14 15.28 -4.38
C ASP A 206 -7.42 14.70 -3.16
N GLN A 207 -7.98 14.89 -1.96
CA GLN A 207 -7.43 14.35 -0.71
C GLN A 207 -7.74 12.86 -0.53
N MET A 208 -8.68 12.33 -1.30
CA MET A 208 -9.14 10.94 -1.25
C MET A 208 -8.50 10.04 -2.30
N MET A 209 -7.44 10.51 -2.99
CA MET A 209 -6.72 9.78 -4.05
C MET A 209 -5.83 8.61 -3.54
N LEU A 210 -6.31 7.92 -2.50
CA LEU A 210 -5.72 6.74 -1.88
C LEU A 210 -6.79 5.68 -1.66
N ARG A 211 -6.37 4.42 -1.63
CA ARG A 211 -7.28 3.31 -1.29
C ARG A 211 -7.68 3.43 0.18
N ALA A 212 -8.89 2.99 0.53
CA ALA A 212 -9.39 3.00 1.91
C ALA A 212 -8.38 2.46 2.95
N PRO A 213 -7.78 1.26 2.79
CA PRO A 213 -6.81 0.76 3.78
C PRO A 213 -5.52 1.59 3.88
N ASP A 214 -5.14 2.25 2.79
CA ASP A 214 -3.97 3.14 2.80
C ASP A 214 -4.28 4.47 3.51
N ARG A 215 -5.54 4.93 3.50
CA ARG A 215 -5.97 6.15 4.20
C ARG A 215 -6.01 5.97 5.71
N ALA A 216 -6.52 4.84 6.19
CA ALA A 216 -6.62 4.55 7.62
C ALA A 216 -5.27 4.66 8.34
N ASN A 217 -4.18 4.30 7.66
CA ASN A 217 -2.82 4.33 8.21
C ASN A 217 -2.04 5.62 7.86
N LYS A 218 -2.63 6.53 7.08
CA LYS A 218 -1.94 7.73 6.61
C LYS A 218 -2.06 8.87 7.61
N LYS A 219 -0.91 9.47 7.93
CA LYS A 219 -0.86 10.79 8.58
C LYS A 219 -1.13 11.87 7.51
N PHE A 220 -2.33 12.42 7.49
CA PHE A 220 -2.68 13.52 6.60
C PHE A 220 -1.93 14.79 7.04
N LYS A 221 -1.33 15.48 6.07
CA LYS A 221 -0.66 16.77 6.27
C LYS A 221 -1.48 17.85 5.57
N ALA A 222 -1.60 19.00 6.20
CA ALA A 222 -2.21 20.16 5.56
C ALA A 222 -1.34 20.58 4.37
N HIS A 223 -1.92 20.52 3.16
CA HIS A 223 -1.33 21.05 1.96
C HIS A 223 -2.23 22.16 1.44
N PHE A 224 -1.64 23.23 0.93
CA PHE A 224 -2.38 24.26 0.23
C PHE A 224 -3.03 23.67 -1.02
N LEU A 225 -4.33 23.91 -1.19
CA LEU A 225 -5.08 23.45 -2.35
C LEU A 225 -5.35 24.65 -3.25
N THR A 226 -4.76 24.63 -4.44
CA THR A 226 -4.83 25.73 -5.41
C THR A 226 -6.22 25.92 -6.01
N ASN A 227 -7.04 24.86 -6.01
CA ASN A 227 -8.28 24.79 -6.80
C ASN A 227 -9.49 24.30 -5.97
N ILE A 228 -9.67 24.80 -4.74
CA ILE A 228 -10.95 24.67 -4.03
C ILE A 228 -11.91 25.75 -4.49
#